data_AF-A0A3S4WVT7-F1
#
_entry.id   AF-A0A3S4WVT7-F1
#
_cell.length_a   1.000
_cell.length_b   1.000
_cell.length_c   1.000
_cell.angle_alpha   90.00
_cell.angle_beta   90.00
_cell.angle_gamma   90.00
#
_symmetry.space_group_name_H-M   'P 1'
#
loop_
_entity.id
_entity.type
_entity.pdbx_description
1 polymer ?
#
loop_
_entity_poly.entity_id
_entity_poly.type
_entity_poly.pdbx_seq_one_letter_code
_entity_poly.pdbx_strand_id
1 'polypeptide(L)'
;MANAKENQTRAADIIKNWLRTRYTLEFLGTWEMLHNPNFKVVEFDHFKSQAGLHSFVLSASEWIERTNAIGLVVKKGRYGGTYAHKDIAFEFGSAISVPFKLYLIQEFQRLKEKEQQSLGWTVKRELAKVNYRIHTDAVKQYLIPSALSQSQLHLVYADEADLLNMALFGMTAKQWKEQNPAQKGNMRDYASVEQLICLANLENLNAVFIQDGLSPSERLSRLNQIAIHQMQILAEITPKKWLEE
;
A
#
# COMPACT_ATOMS: atom_id res chain seq x y z
N MET A 1 23.41 -41.46 -16.79
CA MET A 1 23.17 -40.48 -17.89
C MET A 1 21.76 -40.54 -18.48
N ALA A 2 20.99 -41.63 -18.32
CA ALA A 2 19.60 -41.72 -18.81
C ALA A 2 18.61 -40.79 -18.08
N ASN A 3 18.65 -40.72 -16.73
CA ASN A 3 17.71 -39.92 -15.93
C ASN A 3 17.76 -38.40 -16.21
N ALA A 4 18.91 -37.85 -16.61
CA ALA A 4 19.02 -36.43 -16.94
C ALA A 4 18.35 -36.09 -18.28
N LYS A 5 18.41 -37.01 -19.26
CA LYS A 5 17.75 -36.85 -20.55
C LYS A 5 16.23 -37.01 -20.42
N GLU A 6 15.75 -37.98 -19.64
CA GLU A 6 14.31 -38.16 -19.39
C GLU A 6 13.67 -36.95 -18.70
N ASN A 7 14.34 -36.38 -17.68
CA ASN A 7 13.85 -35.18 -17.02
C ASN A 7 13.84 -33.95 -17.95
N GLN A 8 14.81 -33.82 -18.86
CA GLN A 8 14.81 -32.75 -19.86
C GLN A 8 13.67 -32.91 -20.87
N THR A 9 13.38 -34.13 -21.33
CA THR A 9 12.25 -34.41 -22.23
C THR A 9 10.93 -34.06 -21.54
N ARG A 10 10.75 -34.48 -20.28
CA ARG A 10 9.55 -34.16 -19.50
C ARG A 10 9.37 -32.66 -19.27
N ALA A 11 10.44 -31.92 -19.00
CA ALA A 11 10.39 -30.47 -18.84
C ALA A 11 10.00 -29.75 -20.15
N ALA A 12 10.55 -30.19 -21.28
CA ALA A 12 10.18 -29.65 -22.59
C ALA A 12 8.70 -29.88 -22.93
N ASP A 13 8.16 -31.04 -22.57
CA ASP A 13 6.74 -31.35 -22.81
C ASP A 13 5.80 -30.54 -21.91
N ILE A 14 6.18 -30.28 -20.65
CA ILE A 14 5.42 -29.36 -19.78
C ILE A 14 5.36 -27.95 -20.38
N ILE A 15 6.48 -27.44 -20.90
CA ILE A 15 6.52 -26.12 -21.54
C ILE A 15 5.67 -26.09 -22.81
N LYS A 16 5.74 -27.12 -23.65
CA LYS A 16 4.89 -27.23 -24.85
C LYS A 16 3.40 -27.23 -24.49
N ASN A 17 3.01 -28.00 -23.47
CA ASN A 17 1.63 -28.05 -22.99
C ASN A 17 1.16 -26.68 -22.46
N TRP A 18 2.04 -25.97 -21.77
CA TRP A 18 1.74 -24.62 -21.30
C TRP A 18 1.55 -23.63 -22.46
N LEU A 19 2.41 -23.65 -23.48
CA LEU A 19 2.33 -22.79 -24.67
C LEU A 19 1.12 -23.08 -25.58
N ARG A 20 0.45 -24.22 -25.41
CA ARG A 20 -0.73 -24.59 -26.19
C ARG A 20 -1.98 -23.78 -25.79
N THR A 21 -2.02 -23.24 -24.58
CA THR A 21 -3.21 -22.54 -24.09
C THR A 21 -3.30 -21.12 -24.64
N ARG A 22 -4.51 -20.70 -24.98
CA ARG A 22 -4.78 -19.34 -25.47
C ARG A 22 -4.37 -18.28 -24.45
N TYR A 23 -4.65 -18.53 -23.17
CA TYR A 23 -4.28 -17.63 -22.09
C TYR A 23 -2.76 -17.42 -22.00
N THR A 24 -1.97 -18.50 -22.06
CA THR A 24 -0.50 -18.39 -22.06
C THR A 24 0.00 -17.55 -23.23
N LEU A 25 -0.54 -17.77 -24.43
CA LEU A 25 -0.13 -16.99 -25.60
C LEU A 25 -0.52 -15.52 -25.49
N GLU A 26 -1.71 -15.22 -24.96
CA GLU A 26 -2.14 -13.84 -24.69
C GLU A 26 -1.22 -13.16 -23.67
N PHE A 27 -0.86 -13.84 -22.59
CA PHE A 27 0.08 -13.33 -21.60
C PHE A 27 1.46 -13.05 -22.22
N LEU A 28 2.03 -14.03 -22.93
CA LEU A 28 3.34 -13.89 -23.56
C LEU A 28 3.34 -12.79 -24.63
N GLY A 29 2.34 -12.79 -25.52
CA GLY A 29 2.22 -11.77 -26.56
C GLY A 29 2.07 -10.37 -25.99
N THR A 30 1.28 -10.20 -24.91
CA THR A 30 1.13 -8.92 -24.23
C THR A 30 2.44 -8.46 -23.59
N TRP A 31 3.15 -9.37 -22.90
CA TRP A 31 4.45 -9.06 -22.31
C TRP A 31 5.46 -8.63 -23.39
N GLU A 32 5.52 -9.35 -24.51
CA GLU A 32 6.39 -8.99 -25.63
C GLU A 32 6.01 -7.65 -26.26
N MET A 33 4.73 -7.37 -26.48
CA MET A 33 4.30 -6.06 -27.02
C MET A 33 4.70 -4.88 -26.13
N LEU A 34 4.75 -5.08 -24.80
CA LEU A 34 5.15 -4.04 -23.85
C LEU A 34 6.67 -3.84 -23.77
N HIS A 35 7.45 -4.90 -23.99
CA HIS A 35 8.89 -4.91 -23.69
C HIS A 35 9.81 -5.11 -24.91
N ASN A 36 9.25 -5.45 -26.07
CA ASN A 36 9.98 -5.81 -27.27
C ASN A 36 9.48 -5.03 -28.50
N PRO A 37 10.15 -3.93 -28.88
CA PRO A 37 9.79 -3.13 -30.05
C PRO A 37 9.84 -3.90 -31.38
N ASN A 38 10.59 -5.00 -31.45
CA ASN A 38 10.79 -5.79 -32.66
C ASN A 38 9.89 -7.05 -32.70
N PHE A 39 8.89 -7.12 -31.82
CA PHE A 39 7.96 -8.25 -31.76
C PHE A 39 7.03 -8.29 -32.97
N LYS A 40 6.90 -9.48 -33.58
CA LYS A 40 6.08 -9.68 -34.77
C LYS A 40 4.64 -10.02 -34.37
N VAL A 41 3.83 -8.98 -34.17
CA VAL A 41 2.43 -9.08 -33.72
C VAL A 41 1.57 -9.95 -34.67
N VAL A 42 1.80 -9.87 -35.98
CA VAL A 42 1.03 -10.66 -36.97
C VAL A 42 1.25 -12.17 -36.81
N GLU A 43 2.49 -12.60 -36.59
CA GLU A 43 2.82 -14.01 -36.36
C GLU A 43 2.25 -14.50 -35.02
N PHE A 44 2.27 -13.64 -34.01
CA PHE A 44 1.60 -13.89 -32.73
C PHE A 44 0.09 -14.10 -32.89
N ASP A 45 -0.59 -13.22 -33.61
CA ASP A 45 -2.04 -13.35 -33.82
C ASP A 45 -2.39 -14.64 -34.57
N HIS A 46 -1.54 -15.08 -35.50
CA HIS A 46 -1.68 -16.38 -36.13
C HIS A 46 -1.65 -17.53 -35.12
N PHE A 47 -0.64 -17.57 -34.24
CA PHE A 47 -0.57 -18.57 -33.17
C PHE A 47 -1.77 -18.49 -32.21
N LYS A 48 -2.17 -17.28 -31.82
CA LYS A 48 -3.32 -17.06 -30.93
C LYS A 48 -4.62 -17.59 -31.55
N SER A 49 -4.78 -17.44 -32.87
CA SER A 49 -5.97 -17.93 -33.60
C SER A 49 -6.05 -19.46 -33.66
N GLN A 50 -4.91 -20.16 -33.63
CA GLN A 50 -4.83 -21.62 -33.64
C GLN A 50 -4.89 -22.23 -32.24
N ALA A 51 -4.68 -21.42 -31.20
CA ALA A 51 -4.69 -21.85 -29.81
C ALA A 51 -6.04 -22.49 -29.44
N GLY A 52 -5.99 -23.64 -28.78
CA GLY A 52 -7.17 -24.41 -28.40
C GLY A 52 -7.54 -25.54 -29.36
N LEU A 53 -7.02 -25.55 -30.60
CA LEU A 53 -7.13 -26.71 -31.47
C LEU A 53 -6.35 -27.90 -30.90
N HIS A 54 -6.90 -29.12 -31.03
CA HIS A 54 -6.21 -30.34 -30.57
C HIS A 54 -4.91 -30.60 -31.33
N SER A 55 -4.81 -30.16 -32.58
CA SER A 55 -3.63 -30.27 -33.44
C SER A 55 -2.60 -29.17 -33.18
N PHE A 56 -2.92 -28.14 -32.41
CA PHE A 56 -2.01 -27.03 -32.19
C PHE A 56 -0.87 -27.44 -31.26
N VAL A 57 0.35 -27.37 -31.79
CA VAL A 57 1.59 -27.64 -31.06
C VAL A 57 2.54 -26.50 -31.37
N LEU A 58 3.08 -25.88 -30.33
CA LEU A 58 4.05 -24.81 -30.44
C LEU A 58 5.21 -25.08 -29.49
N SER A 59 6.43 -25.00 -30.02
CA SER A 59 7.64 -25.08 -29.19
C SER A 59 8.13 -23.68 -28.79
N ALA A 60 8.86 -23.59 -27.67
CA ALA A 60 9.48 -22.33 -27.25
C ALA A 60 10.44 -21.77 -28.31
N SER A 61 11.21 -22.64 -28.98
CA SER A 61 12.11 -22.22 -30.05
C SER A 61 11.34 -21.63 -31.24
N GLU A 62 10.26 -22.30 -31.65
CA GLU A 62 9.42 -21.83 -32.76
C GLU A 62 8.72 -20.50 -32.44
N TRP A 63 8.22 -20.35 -31.20
CA TRP A 63 7.69 -19.08 -30.72
C TRP A 63 8.73 -17.95 -30.86
N ILE A 64 9.96 -18.17 -30.38
CA ILE A 64 11.05 -17.19 -30.45
C ILE A 64 11.40 -16.85 -31.91
N GLU A 65 11.63 -17.87 -32.74
CA GLU A 65 12.08 -17.68 -34.13
C GLU A 65 11.02 -16.97 -34.99
N ARG A 66 9.74 -17.34 -34.83
CA ARG A 66 8.66 -16.78 -35.65
C ARG A 66 8.21 -15.41 -35.17
N THR A 67 8.16 -15.17 -33.85
CA THR A 67 7.67 -13.89 -33.31
C THR A 67 8.76 -12.88 -32.96
N ASN A 68 10.03 -13.30 -33.00
CA ASN A 68 11.17 -12.52 -32.48
C ASN A 68 11.04 -12.20 -30.98
N ALA A 69 10.43 -13.10 -30.21
CA ALA A 69 10.25 -12.95 -28.78
C ALA A 69 11.59 -12.92 -28.03
N ILE A 70 11.69 -12.07 -27.01
CA ILE A 70 12.89 -11.91 -26.16
C ILE A 70 12.68 -12.44 -24.73
N GLY A 71 11.44 -12.70 -24.35
CA GLY A 71 11.05 -13.13 -23.02
C GLY A 71 11.37 -14.60 -22.72
N LEU A 72 11.59 -15.41 -23.76
CA LEU A 72 12.04 -16.81 -23.67
C LEU A 72 13.39 -16.98 -24.37
N VAL A 73 14.25 -17.83 -23.83
CA VAL A 73 15.57 -18.14 -24.40
C VAL A 73 15.79 -19.64 -24.36
N VAL A 74 16.04 -20.25 -25.51
CA VAL A 74 16.36 -21.68 -25.60
C VAL A 74 17.86 -21.85 -25.87
N LYS A 75 18.56 -22.55 -24.98
CA LYS A 75 19.98 -22.90 -25.15
C LYS A 75 20.13 -24.41 -25.38
N LYS A 76 20.97 -24.79 -26.34
CA LYS A 76 21.34 -26.19 -26.60
C LYS A 76 22.66 -26.55 -25.88
N GLY A 77 22.84 -27.83 -25.54
CA GLY A 77 24.09 -28.36 -24.97
C GLY A 77 23.96 -28.93 -23.56
N ARG A 78 25.09 -29.23 -22.92
CA ARG A 78 25.17 -29.90 -21.60
C ARG A 78 24.48 -29.12 -20.47
N TYR A 79 24.46 -27.80 -20.57
CA TYR A 79 23.72 -26.87 -19.70
C TYR A 79 22.59 -26.18 -20.47
N GLY A 80 22.05 -26.85 -21.48
CA GLY A 80 20.93 -26.38 -22.26
C GLY A 80 19.62 -26.42 -21.47
N GLY A 81 18.64 -25.67 -21.96
CA GLY A 81 17.33 -25.52 -21.33
C GLY A 81 16.58 -24.33 -21.89
N THR A 82 15.31 -24.22 -21.49
CA THR A 82 14.49 -23.03 -21.73
C THR A 82 14.57 -22.13 -20.50
N TYR A 83 14.97 -20.89 -20.71
CA TYR A 83 15.04 -19.83 -19.73
C TYR A 83 13.98 -18.79 -20.06
N ALA A 84 13.54 -18.04 -19.06
CA ALA A 84 12.52 -17.02 -19.23
C ALA A 84 12.86 -15.78 -18.42
N HIS A 85 12.35 -14.62 -18.86
CA HIS A 85 12.31 -13.44 -18.01
C HIS A 85 11.56 -13.74 -16.70
N LYS A 86 11.90 -13.04 -15.61
CA LYS A 86 11.34 -13.32 -14.27
C LYS A 86 9.81 -13.33 -14.28
N ASP A 87 9.15 -12.37 -14.93
CA ASP A 87 7.68 -12.27 -14.95
C ASP A 87 7.05 -13.49 -15.64
N ILE A 88 7.64 -13.91 -16.77
CA ILE A 88 7.22 -15.09 -17.52
C ILE A 88 7.49 -16.37 -16.72
N ALA A 89 8.60 -16.44 -15.98
CA ALA A 89 8.90 -17.56 -15.10
C ALA A 89 7.92 -17.66 -13.92
N PHE A 90 7.50 -16.53 -13.34
CA PHE A 90 6.48 -16.47 -12.30
C PHE A 90 5.11 -16.90 -12.82
N GLU A 91 4.73 -16.48 -14.03
CA GLU A 91 3.49 -16.93 -14.66
C GLU A 91 3.54 -18.43 -14.97
N PHE A 92 4.63 -18.92 -15.56
CA PHE A 92 4.82 -20.35 -15.81
C PHE A 92 4.70 -21.17 -14.52
N GLY A 93 5.40 -20.77 -13.45
CA GLY A 93 5.33 -21.41 -12.14
C GLY A 93 3.90 -21.42 -11.58
N SER A 94 3.18 -20.31 -11.73
CA SER A 94 1.80 -20.16 -11.27
C SER A 94 0.80 -20.99 -12.09
N ALA A 95 1.06 -21.19 -13.38
CA ALA A 95 0.24 -22.01 -14.27
C ALA A 95 0.40 -23.51 -14.03
N ILE A 96 1.59 -23.98 -13.63
CA ILE A 96 1.88 -25.40 -13.44
C ILE A 96 1.81 -25.88 -11.98
N SER A 97 1.83 -24.95 -11.01
CA SER A 97 1.89 -25.28 -9.58
C SER A 97 0.93 -24.40 -8.76
N VAL A 98 -0.16 -25.02 -8.31
CA VAL A 98 -1.14 -24.36 -7.43
C VAL A 98 -0.50 -23.88 -6.12
N PRO A 99 0.36 -24.66 -5.42
CA PRO A 99 1.02 -24.18 -4.22
C PRO A 99 1.90 -22.95 -4.48
N PHE A 100 2.65 -22.93 -5.58
CA PHE A 100 3.47 -21.78 -5.95
C PHE A 100 2.61 -20.54 -6.17
N LYS A 101 1.48 -20.67 -6.87
CA LYS A 101 0.53 -19.58 -7.09
C LYS A 101 -0.02 -19.02 -5.79
N LEU A 102 -0.40 -19.88 -4.84
CA LEU A 102 -0.89 -19.44 -3.53
C LEU A 102 0.19 -18.73 -2.71
N TYR A 103 1.43 -19.24 -2.71
CA TYR A 103 2.53 -18.55 -2.04
C TYR A 103 2.84 -17.19 -2.66
N LEU A 104 2.75 -17.06 -3.99
CA LEU A 104 2.93 -15.77 -4.67
C LEU A 104 1.86 -14.76 -4.23
N ILE A 105 0.60 -15.19 -4.12
CA ILE A 105 -0.50 -14.34 -3.63
C ILE A 105 -0.28 -13.92 -2.18
N GLN A 106 0.06 -14.87 -1.30
CA GLN A 106 0.34 -14.59 0.12
C GLN A 106 1.51 -13.63 0.29
N GLU A 107 2.59 -13.81 -0.48
CA GLU A 107 3.76 -12.95 -0.40
C GLU A 107 3.46 -11.53 -0.90
N PHE A 108 2.63 -11.40 -1.94
CA PHE A 108 2.15 -10.09 -2.38
C PHE A 108 1.32 -9.38 -1.31
N GLN A 109 0.38 -10.09 -0.67
CA GLN A 109 -0.43 -9.55 0.44
C GLN A 109 0.46 -9.09 1.60
N ARG A 110 1.41 -9.92 2.02
CA ARG A 110 2.38 -9.62 3.08
C ARG A 110 3.21 -8.36 2.76
N LEU A 111 3.65 -8.20 1.51
CA LEU A 111 4.37 -7.00 1.08
C LEU A 111 3.50 -5.75 1.14
N LYS A 112 2.24 -5.84 0.72
CA LYS A 112 1.27 -4.73 0.78
C LYS A 112 0.99 -4.29 2.22
N GLU A 113 0.79 -5.23 3.12
CA GLU A 113 0.60 -4.94 4.54
C GLU A 113 1.82 -4.22 5.13
N LYS A 114 3.03 -4.68 4.79
CA LYS A 114 4.28 -4.06 5.24
C LYS A 114 4.47 -2.64 4.67
N GLU A 115 4.17 -2.43 3.38
CA GLU A 115 4.20 -1.09 2.76
C GLU A 115 3.23 -0.13 3.47
N GLN A 116 2.01 -0.58 3.75
CA GLN A 116 1.00 0.23 4.42
C GLN A 116 1.42 0.64 5.85
N GLN A 117 2.02 -0.28 6.60
CA GLN A 117 2.58 0.03 7.93
C GLN A 117 3.69 1.08 7.86
N SER A 118 4.58 0.98 6.88
CA SER A 118 5.68 1.95 6.66
C SER A 118 5.17 3.34 6.26
N LEU A 119 4.17 3.40 5.38
CA LEU A 119 3.54 4.65 4.95
C LEU A 119 2.85 5.34 6.12
N GLY A 120 2.07 4.60 6.92
CA GLY A 120 1.43 5.12 8.13
C GLY A 120 2.45 5.69 9.14
N TRP A 121 3.58 5.00 9.33
CA TRP A 121 4.64 5.47 10.24
C TRP A 121 5.33 6.74 9.73
N THR A 122 5.64 6.82 8.44
CA THR A 122 6.35 7.95 7.84
C THR A 122 5.48 9.20 7.82
N VAL A 123 4.20 9.05 7.48
CA VAL A 123 3.20 10.13 7.51
C VAL A 123 3.03 10.66 8.93
N LYS A 124 2.94 9.78 9.95
CA LYS A 124 2.90 10.19 11.37
C LYS A 124 4.10 11.04 11.77
N ARG A 125 5.30 10.66 11.33
CA ARG A 125 6.54 11.35 11.72
C ARG A 125 6.70 12.71 11.03
N GLU A 126 6.34 12.80 9.76
CA GLU A 126 6.41 14.06 9.02
C GLU A 126 5.31 15.04 9.44
N LEU A 127 4.07 14.57 9.69
CA LEU A 127 3.01 15.40 10.28
C LEU A 127 3.42 15.91 11.67
N ALA A 128 3.97 15.05 12.54
CA ALA A 128 4.42 15.47 13.87
C ALA A 128 5.56 16.51 13.82
N LYS A 129 6.51 16.38 12.88
CA LYS A 129 7.60 17.36 12.70
C LYS A 129 7.10 18.68 12.15
N VAL A 130 6.22 18.66 11.15
CA VAL A 130 5.61 19.87 10.57
C VAL A 130 4.79 20.59 11.64
N ASN A 131 3.98 19.85 12.41
CA ASN A 131 3.21 20.41 13.52
C ASN A 131 4.11 20.98 14.61
N TYR A 132 5.17 20.28 15.03
CA TYR A 132 6.11 20.80 16.04
C TYR A 132 6.78 22.10 15.59
N ARG A 133 7.16 22.22 14.31
CA ARG A 133 7.76 23.46 13.76
C ARG A 133 6.75 24.60 13.68
N ILE A 134 5.53 24.35 13.17
CA ILE A 134 4.47 25.36 13.10
C ILE A 134 4.07 25.83 14.50
N HIS A 135 3.89 24.93 15.46
CA HIS A 135 3.62 25.26 16.87
C HIS A 135 4.77 26.05 17.49
N THR A 136 6.02 25.64 17.26
CA THR A 136 7.20 26.37 17.78
C THR A 136 7.30 27.77 17.19
N ASP A 137 6.95 27.94 15.91
CA ASP A 137 7.06 29.23 15.21
C ASP A 137 5.88 30.17 15.56
N ALA A 138 4.65 29.65 15.70
CA ALA A 138 3.49 30.41 16.14
C ALA A 138 3.59 30.83 17.62
N VAL A 139 4.15 29.96 18.48
CA VAL A 139 4.41 30.27 19.90
C VAL A 139 5.59 31.23 20.06
N LYS A 140 6.63 31.12 19.22
CA LYS A 140 7.76 32.07 19.24
C LYS A 140 7.43 33.45 18.69
N GLN A 141 6.44 33.58 17.81
CA GLN A 141 6.04 34.89 17.29
C GLN A 141 5.09 35.67 18.22
N TYR A 142 4.57 35.07 19.30
CA TYR A 142 3.64 35.75 20.23
C TYR A 142 3.84 35.46 21.73
N LEU A 143 5.07 35.18 22.18
CA LEU A 143 5.42 35.16 23.60
C LEU A 143 6.68 35.99 23.90
N ILE A 144 6.50 37.31 23.95
CA ILE A 144 7.13 38.10 25.01
C ILE A 144 6.04 38.98 25.63
N PRO A 145 5.42 38.52 26.73
CA PRO A 145 5.24 39.43 27.86
C PRO A 145 5.65 38.78 29.19
N SER A 146 6.40 39.55 29.99
CA SER A 146 6.70 39.44 31.43
C SER A 146 6.59 38.07 32.13
N ALA A 147 7.71 37.65 32.75
CA ALA A 147 7.91 36.40 33.47
C ALA A 147 6.73 35.97 34.39
N LEU A 148 6.02 34.91 33.97
CA LEU A 148 5.14 34.11 34.83
C LEU A 148 5.90 32.87 35.32
N SER A 149 5.56 32.39 36.51
CA SER A 149 6.28 31.28 37.15
C SER A 149 5.94 29.92 36.54
N GLN A 150 6.87 28.96 36.60
CA GLN A 150 6.75 27.63 35.98
C GLN A 150 5.49 26.84 36.38
N SER A 151 4.86 27.15 37.52
CA SER A 151 3.62 26.51 37.97
C SER A 151 2.38 26.98 37.18
N GLN A 152 2.39 28.18 36.60
CA GLN A 152 1.28 28.71 35.80
C GLN A 152 1.30 28.21 34.36
N LEU A 153 2.48 27.91 33.81
CA LEU A 153 2.63 27.31 32.47
C LEU A 153 2.05 25.89 32.40
N HIS A 154 2.06 25.11 33.48
CA HIS A 154 1.53 23.75 33.48
C HIS A 154 -0.01 23.65 33.51
N LEU A 155 -0.71 24.69 34.00
CA LEU A 155 -2.17 24.71 34.13
C LEU A 155 -2.88 25.11 32.83
N VAL A 156 -2.32 26.04 32.06
CA VAL A 156 -2.93 26.51 30.79
C VAL A 156 -2.73 25.48 29.66
N TYR A 157 -1.60 24.78 29.62
CA TYR A 157 -1.33 23.75 28.60
C TYR A 157 -2.13 22.46 28.80
N ALA A 158 -2.61 22.18 30.02
CA ALA A 158 -3.53 21.07 30.27
C ALA A 158 -4.92 21.34 29.69
N ASP A 159 -5.38 22.60 29.71
CA ASP A 159 -6.72 23.01 29.29
C ASP A 159 -6.91 22.98 27.76
N GLU A 160 -5.91 23.43 26.99
CA GLU A 160 -6.02 23.46 25.52
C GLU A 160 -5.91 22.07 24.88
N ALA A 161 -5.02 21.21 25.40
CA ALA A 161 -4.91 19.84 24.91
C ALA A 161 -6.20 19.04 25.19
N ASP A 162 -6.79 19.26 26.38
CA ASP A 162 -8.07 18.65 26.73
C ASP A 162 -9.26 19.27 25.98
N LEU A 163 -9.23 20.57 25.62
CA LEU A 163 -10.24 21.18 24.73
C LEU A 163 -10.28 20.47 23.38
N LEU A 164 -9.12 20.19 22.78
CA LEU A 164 -9.04 19.45 21.52
C LEU A 164 -9.48 17.99 21.68
N ASN A 165 -9.10 17.34 22.78
CA ASN A 165 -9.55 15.97 23.08
C ASN A 165 -11.08 15.93 23.28
N MET A 166 -11.65 16.93 23.94
CA MET A 166 -13.09 17.09 24.09
C MET A 166 -13.80 17.36 22.76
N ALA A 167 -13.19 18.17 21.88
CA ALA A 167 -13.75 18.49 20.57
C ALA A 167 -13.86 17.25 19.66
N LEU A 168 -12.89 16.33 19.73
CA LEU A 168 -12.83 15.15 18.86
C LEU A 168 -13.36 13.87 19.50
N PHE A 169 -12.99 13.59 20.75
CA PHE A 169 -13.28 12.33 21.45
C PHE A 169 -14.37 12.46 22.51
N GLY A 170 -14.81 13.69 22.84
CA GLY A 170 -15.82 13.94 23.86
C GLY A 170 -15.37 13.65 25.30
N MET A 171 -14.07 13.44 25.52
CA MET A 171 -13.51 13.16 26.84
C MET A 171 -12.10 13.73 26.98
N THR A 172 -11.73 14.05 28.22
CA THR A 172 -10.38 14.49 28.58
C THR A 172 -9.41 13.31 28.69
N ALA A 173 -8.11 13.60 28.64
CA ALA A 173 -7.08 12.58 28.81
C ALA A 173 -7.19 11.85 30.17
N LYS A 174 -7.63 12.57 31.21
CA LYS A 174 -7.87 12.00 32.55
C LYS A 174 -9.04 11.02 32.54
N GLN A 175 -10.19 11.42 32.00
CA GLN A 175 -11.38 10.56 31.88
C GLN A 175 -11.08 9.30 31.05
N TRP A 176 -10.32 9.44 29.97
CA TRP A 176 -9.91 8.29 29.16
C TRP A 176 -9.05 7.30 29.96
N LYS A 177 -8.10 7.80 30.76
CA LYS A 177 -7.22 6.97 31.60
C LYS A 177 -7.98 6.26 32.73
N GLU A 178 -8.99 6.93 33.30
CA GLU A 178 -9.90 6.34 34.29
C GLU A 178 -10.76 5.22 33.68
N GLN A 179 -11.21 5.38 32.44
CA GLN A 179 -11.98 4.37 31.72
C GLN A 179 -11.12 3.22 31.15
N ASN A 180 -9.81 3.44 30.94
CA ASN A 180 -8.90 2.47 30.34
C ASN A 180 -7.69 2.16 31.25
N PRO A 181 -7.90 1.66 32.49
CA PRO A 181 -6.82 1.48 33.47
C PRO A 181 -5.79 0.40 33.07
N ALA A 182 -6.15 -0.52 32.18
CA ALA A 182 -5.27 -1.58 31.68
C ALA A 182 -4.45 -1.18 30.43
N GLN A 183 -4.76 -0.06 29.78
CA GLN A 183 -4.08 0.36 28.55
C GLN A 183 -2.84 1.22 28.89
N LYS A 184 -1.71 0.93 28.21
CA LYS A 184 -0.45 1.66 28.39
C LYS A 184 -0.31 2.72 27.30
N GLY A 185 -0.29 4.00 27.67
CA GLY A 185 -0.09 5.11 26.74
C GLY A 185 -1.07 6.25 26.95
N ASN A 186 -1.26 7.06 25.93
CA ASN A 186 -2.22 8.16 25.87
C ASN A 186 -3.37 7.80 24.90
N MET A 187 -4.55 8.41 25.06
CA MET A 187 -5.70 8.21 24.18
C MET A 187 -5.37 8.39 22.68
N ARG A 188 -4.45 9.30 22.35
CA ARG A 188 -4.01 9.55 20.97
C ARG A 188 -3.26 8.37 20.35
N ASP A 189 -2.63 7.50 21.15
CA ASP A 189 -1.95 6.29 20.67
C ASP A 189 -2.92 5.23 20.16
N TYR A 190 -4.18 5.30 20.63
CA TYR A 190 -5.27 4.39 20.30
C TYR A 190 -6.27 4.99 19.30
N ALA A 191 -6.01 6.20 18.80
CA ALA A 191 -6.85 6.88 17.82
C ALA A 191 -6.62 6.31 16.40
N SER A 192 -7.68 6.33 15.59
CA SER A 192 -7.61 5.94 14.17
C SER A 192 -6.79 6.97 13.36
N VAL A 193 -6.38 6.60 12.14
CA VAL A 193 -5.60 7.51 11.28
C VAL A 193 -6.43 8.76 10.94
N GLU A 194 -7.72 8.57 10.70
CA GLU A 194 -8.69 9.63 10.39
C GLU A 194 -8.82 10.60 11.58
N GLN A 195 -8.91 10.05 12.79
CA GLN A 195 -8.97 10.85 14.03
C GLN A 195 -7.69 11.64 14.24
N LEU A 196 -6.51 11.06 13.99
CA LEU A 196 -5.24 11.78 14.11
C LEU A 196 -5.09 12.91 13.08
N ILE A 197 -5.60 12.72 11.85
CA ILE A 197 -5.64 13.77 10.82
C ILE A 197 -6.56 14.91 11.25
N CYS A 198 -7.77 14.56 11.72
CA CYS A 198 -8.73 15.53 12.22
C CYS A 198 -8.14 16.34 13.38
N LEU A 199 -7.53 15.67 14.36
CA LEU A 199 -6.88 16.31 15.51
C LEU A 199 -5.79 17.30 15.09
N ALA A 200 -4.92 16.94 14.14
CA ALA A 200 -3.87 17.83 13.63
C ALA A 200 -4.47 19.09 12.98
N ASN A 201 -5.60 18.97 12.29
CA ASN A 201 -6.28 20.12 11.74
C ASN A 201 -6.97 20.98 12.81
N LEU A 202 -7.59 20.37 13.81
CA LEU A 202 -8.18 21.09 14.94
C LEU A 202 -7.12 21.89 15.71
N GLU A 203 -5.91 21.34 15.88
CA GLU A 203 -4.77 22.05 16.46
C GLU A 203 -4.45 23.35 15.70
N ASN A 204 -4.40 23.29 14.36
CA ASN A 204 -4.15 24.47 13.53
C ASN A 204 -5.28 25.51 13.63
N LEU A 205 -6.54 25.06 13.57
CA LEU A 205 -7.69 25.95 13.66
C LEU A 205 -7.80 26.61 15.04
N ASN A 206 -7.49 25.87 16.10
CA ASN A 206 -7.50 26.41 17.45
C ASN A 206 -6.47 27.53 17.61
N ALA A 207 -5.28 27.40 17.03
CA ALA A 207 -4.27 28.46 17.03
C ALA A 207 -4.78 29.75 16.38
N VAL A 208 -5.48 29.64 15.24
CA VAL A 208 -6.13 30.78 14.57
C VAL A 208 -7.23 31.38 15.45
N PHE A 209 -8.07 30.54 16.07
CA PHE A 209 -9.15 31.05 16.93
C PHE A 209 -8.64 31.75 18.20
N ILE A 210 -7.49 31.34 18.73
CA ILE A 210 -6.81 32.04 19.82
C ILE A 210 -6.34 33.42 19.34
N GLN A 211 -5.78 33.51 18.14
CA GLN A 211 -5.35 34.77 17.53
C GLN A 211 -6.54 35.74 17.32
N ASP A 212 -7.68 35.19 16.91
CA ASP A 212 -8.93 35.95 16.72
C ASP A 212 -9.60 36.32 18.06
N GLY A 213 -9.05 35.89 19.21
CA GLY A 213 -9.53 36.24 20.54
C GLY A 213 -10.82 35.52 20.97
N LEU A 214 -11.15 34.38 20.36
CA LEU A 214 -12.37 33.64 20.71
C LEU A 214 -12.27 33.01 22.10
N SER A 215 -13.40 33.00 22.83
CA SER A 215 -13.47 32.35 24.13
C SER A 215 -13.32 30.82 24.01
N PRO A 216 -12.80 30.12 25.05
CA PRO A 216 -12.63 28.67 25.02
C PRO A 216 -13.93 27.90 24.70
N SER A 217 -15.07 28.37 25.21
CA SER A 217 -16.38 27.73 24.98
C SER A 217 -16.81 27.84 23.50
N GLU A 218 -16.61 29.00 22.87
CA GLU A 218 -16.91 29.21 21.45
C GLU A 218 -15.97 28.39 20.56
N ARG A 219 -14.69 28.31 20.93
CA ARG A 219 -13.69 27.50 20.22
C ARG A 219 -14.06 26.03 20.25
N LEU A 220 -14.39 25.49 21.43
CA LEU A 220 -14.79 24.08 21.58
C LEU A 220 -15.99 23.74 20.69
N SER A 221 -17.03 24.58 20.68
CA SER A 221 -18.22 24.35 19.87
C SER A 221 -17.91 24.33 18.37
N ARG A 222 -17.14 25.30 17.88
CA ARG A 222 -16.74 25.38 16.46
C ARG A 222 -15.82 24.22 16.06
N LEU A 223 -14.83 23.90 16.90
CA LEU A 223 -13.91 22.79 16.65
C LEU A 223 -14.64 21.44 16.62
N ASN A 224 -15.61 21.23 17.51
CA ASN A 224 -16.42 20.01 17.50
C ASN A 224 -17.28 19.89 16.22
N GLN A 225 -17.91 20.98 15.76
CA GLN A 225 -18.67 20.96 14.50
C GLN A 225 -17.79 20.62 13.30
N ILE A 226 -16.60 21.21 13.23
CA ILE A 226 -15.61 20.94 12.18
C ILE A 226 -15.12 19.49 12.27
N ALA A 227 -14.86 19.00 13.49
CA ALA A 227 -14.43 17.62 13.72
C ALA A 227 -15.47 16.61 13.21
N ILE A 228 -16.76 16.82 13.52
CA ILE A 228 -17.86 15.97 13.05
C ILE A 228 -17.90 15.95 11.52
N HIS A 229 -17.84 17.12 10.88
CA HIS A 229 -17.88 17.21 9.43
C HIS A 229 -16.69 16.51 8.76
N GLN A 230 -15.48 16.69 9.29
CA GLN A 230 -14.28 16.04 8.78
C GLN A 230 -14.34 14.53 8.96
N MET A 231 -14.83 14.04 10.09
CA MET A 231 -14.99 12.61 10.33
C MET A 231 -16.04 11.98 9.39
N GLN A 232 -17.11 12.69 9.03
CA GLN A 232 -18.08 12.24 8.03
C GLN A 232 -17.43 12.06 6.65
N ILE A 233 -16.68 13.06 6.17
CA ILE A 233 -15.98 12.99 4.89
C ILE A 233 -14.94 11.87 4.88
N LEU A 234 -14.15 11.74 5.94
CA LEU A 234 -13.12 10.69 6.03
C LEU A 234 -13.71 9.29 6.11
N ALA A 235 -14.90 9.12 6.72
CA ALA A 235 -15.62 7.85 6.74
C ALA A 235 -16.15 7.45 5.35
N GLU A 236 -16.49 8.40 4.48
CA GLU A 236 -16.90 8.11 3.10
C GLU A 236 -15.71 7.73 2.20
N ILE A 237 -14.53 8.32 2.44
CA ILE A 237 -13.32 8.09 1.64
C ILE A 237 -12.61 6.79 2.04
N THR A 238 -12.72 6.36 3.29
CA THR A 238 -12.09 5.11 3.75
C THR A 238 -12.82 3.94 3.10
N PRO A 239 -12.19 3.16 2.18
CA PRO A 239 -12.86 2.04 1.55
C PRO A 239 -13.30 1.08 2.65
N LYS A 240 -14.61 0.76 2.69
CA LYS A 240 -15.15 -0.30 3.55
C LYS A 240 -14.19 -1.48 3.47
N LYS A 241 -13.57 -1.84 4.61
CA LYS A 241 -12.75 -3.05 4.72
C LYS A 241 -13.45 -4.15 3.95
N TRP A 242 -12.82 -4.61 2.87
CA TRP A 242 -13.30 -5.77 2.14
C TRP A 242 -13.43 -6.89 3.17
N LEU A 243 -14.60 -7.52 3.19
CA LEU A 243 -15.02 -8.53 4.16
C LEU A 243 -13.88 -9.54 4.36
N GLU A 244 -13.36 -9.59 5.60
CA GLU A 244 -12.56 -10.70 6.07
C GLU A 244 -13.54 -11.87 6.29
N GLU A 245 -13.59 -12.80 5.33
CA GLU A 245 -14.09 -14.17 5.53
C GLU A 245 -12.91 -15.13 5.74
#